data_AF-A0A068QWJ4-F1
#
_entry.id   AF-A0A068QWJ4-F1
#
_cell.length_a   1.000
_cell.length_b   1.000
_cell.length_c   1.000
_cell.angle_alpha   90.00
_cell.angle_beta   90.00
_cell.angle_gamma   90.00
#
_symmetry.space_group_name_H-M   'P 1'
#
loop_
_entity.id
_entity.type
_entity.pdbx_description
1 polymer ?
#
loop_
_entity_poly.entity_id
_entity_poly.type
_entity_poly.pdbx_seq_one_letter_code
_entity_poly.pdbx_strand_id
1 'polypeptide(L)'
;MIFREKYNNLYNFFGAWFPDADFEELTDEEIVISFKKVTSNAVINETLDEISLLVKDGSFPLDEIIDSTNIYFEDKADCINWLVDIQNYLRS
;
A
#
# COMPACT_ATOMS: atom_id res chain seq x y z
N MET A 1 -10.17 -2.12 -16.32
CA MET A 1 -9.49 -0.97 -15.70
C MET A 1 -8.25 -1.52 -15.04
N ILE A 2 -7.09 -0.94 -15.33
CA ILE A 2 -5.81 -1.41 -14.78
C ILE A 2 -5.67 -0.82 -13.38
N PHE A 3 -5.35 -1.63 -12.36
CA PHE A 3 -5.19 -1.20 -10.96
C PHE A 3 -4.28 0.02 -10.85
N ARG A 4 -3.16 -0.01 -11.57
CA ARG A 4 -2.19 1.08 -11.72
C ARG A 4 -2.78 2.41 -12.19
N GLU A 5 -3.78 2.41 -13.07
CA GLU A 5 -4.38 3.66 -13.59
C GLU A 5 -5.32 4.31 -12.57
N LYS A 6 -5.99 3.51 -11.74
CA LYS A 6 -6.97 3.98 -10.76
C LYS A 6 -6.34 4.33 -9.41
N TYR A 7 -5.24 3.65 -9.08
CA TYR A 7 -4.54 3.78 -7.79
C TYR A 7 -3.05 4.02 -8.02
N ASN A 8 -2.72 5.07 -8.77
CA ASN A 8 -1.35 5.31 -9.22
C ASN A 8 -0.40 5.60 -8.05
N ASN A 9 -0.84 6.38 -7.05
CA ASN A 9 0.01 6.72 -5.91
C ASN A 9 0.24 5.50 -5.02
N LEU A 10 -0.82 4.72 -4.78
CA LEU A 10 -0.77 3.49 -4.02
C LEU A 10 0.08 2.41 -4.71
N TYR A 11 -0.07 2.25 -6.02
CA TYR A 11 0.73 1.31 -6.81
C TYR A 11 2.23 1.67 -6.76
N ASN A 12 2.56 2.95 -6.95
CA ASN A 12 3.96 3.40 -6.85
C ASN A 12 4.50 3.25 -5.42
N PHE A 13 3.68 3.48 -4.40
CA PHE A 13 4.06 3.25 -3.01
C PHE A 13 4.38 1.76 -2.76
N PHE A 14 3.51 0.85 -3.22
CA PHE A 14 3.74 -0.58 -3.10
C PHE A 14 4.99 -1.05 -3.82
N GLY A 15 5.10 -0.76 -5.11
CA GLY A 15 6.21 -1.22 -5.96
C GLY A 15 7.57 -0.58 -5.67
N ALA A 16 7.62 0.54 -4.96
CA ALA A 16 8.88 1.22 -4.66
C ALA A 16 9.41 0.96 -3.24
N TRP A 17 8.56 0.52 -2.30
CA TRP A 17 8.91 0.50 -0.88
C TRP A 17 8.80 -0.86 -0.19
N PHE A 18 7.91 -1.73 -0.67
CA PHE A 18 7.70 -3.06 -0.07
C PHE A 18 8.54 -4.20 -0.69
N PRO A 19 8.85 -4.24 -2.01
CA PRO A 19 9.60 -5.36 -2.55
C PRO A 19 11.02 -5.48 -1.97
N ASP A 20 11.63 -4.36 -1.57
CA ASP A 20 12.96 -4.33 -0.93
C ASP A 20 12.89 -4.48 0.60
N ALA A 21 11.69 -4.43 1.21
CA ALA A 21 11.53 -4.48 2.67
C ALA A 21 12.03 -5.79 3.29
N ASP A 22 11.85 -6.91 2.59
CA ASP A 22 12.32 -8.24 3.01
C ASP A 22 13.86 -8.30 3.05
N PHE A 23 14.53 -7.55 2.16
CA PHE A 23 16.00 -7.46 2.15
C PHE A 23 16.56 -6.55 3.24
N GLU A 24 15.82 -5.50 3.61
CA GLU A 24 16.27 -4.50 4.60
C GLU A 24 15.80 -4.80 6.03
N GLU A 25 15.09 -5.92 6.25
CA GLU A 25 14.47 -6.29 7.54
C GLU A 25 13.59 -5.15 8.12
N LEU A 26 12.99 -4.34 7.25
CA LEU A 26 12.17 -3.19 7.63
C LEU A 26 10.75 -3.63 7.94
N THR A 27 10.18 -3.07 9.00
CA THR A 27 8.75 -3.25 9.31
C THR A 27 7.90 -2.33 8.44
N ASP A 28 6.63 -2.70 8.26
CA ASP A 28 5.64 -1.88 7.55
C ASP A 28 5.60 -0.43 8.06
N GLU A 29 5.72 -0.24 9.38
CA GLU A 29 5.78 1.06 10.04
C GLU A 29 7.00 1.88 9.59
N GLU A 30 8.20 1.28 9.62
CA GLU A 30 9.45 1.96 9.25
C GLU A 30 9.46 2.36 7.77
N ILE A 31 8.88 1.51 6.91
CA ILE A 31 8.68 1.80 5.49
C ILE A 31 7.78 3.03 5.32
N VAL A 32 6.63 3.04 6.00
CA VAL A 32 5.67 4.15 5.94
C VAL A 32 6.29 5.43 6.50
N ILE A 33 7.06 5.36 7.58
CA ILE A 33 7.80 6.50 8.13
C ILE A 33 8.79 7.05 7.11
N SER A 34 9.54 6.18 6.44
CA SER A 34 10.52 6.57 5.42
C SER A 34 9.85 7.19 4.20
N PHE A 35 8.76 6.60 3.73
CA PHE A 35 7.91 7.17 2.68
C PHE A 35 7.41 8.57 3.05
N LYS A 36 6.91 8.77 4.27
CA LYS A 36 6.42 10.07 4.74
C LYS A 36 7.51 11.14 4.84
N LYS A 37 8.76 10.75 5.10
CA LYS A 37 9.89 11.69 5.17
C LYS A 37 10.27 12.25 3.80
N VAL A 38 10.11 11.46 2.74
CA VAL A 38 10.54 11.85 1.38
C VAL A 38 9.38 12.26 0.48
N THR A 39 8.14 12.04 0.91
CA THR A 39 6.92 12.28 0.13
C THR A 39 6.16 13.48 0.65
N SER A 40 5.53 14.23 -0.25
CA SER A 40 4.69 15.38 0.12
C SER A 40 3.37 14.94 0.75
N ASN A 41 2.86 15.72 1.72
CA ASN A 41 1.54 15.47 2.35
C ASN A 41 0.39 15.34 1.35
N ALA A 42 0.46 15.99 0.19
CA ALA A 42 -0.56 15.82 -0.87
C ALA A 42 -0.64 14.37 -1.35
N VAL A 43 0.50 13.78 -1.71
CA VAL A 43 0.59 12.39 -2.17
C VAL A 43 0.21 11.42 -1.07
N ILE A 44 0.63 11.67 0.18
CA ILE A 44 0.21 10.85 1.33
C ILE A 44 -1.31 10.84 1.47
N ASN A 45 -1.96 12.00 1.37
CA ASN A 45 -3.42 12.09 1.43
C ASN A 45 -4.10 11.40 0.24
N GLU A 46 -3.55 11.51 -0.97
CA GLU A 46 -4.08 10.78 -2.13
C GLU A 46 -3.94 9.27 -1.96
N THR A 47 -2.79 8.77 -1.49
CA THR A 47 -2.60 7.35 -1.15
C THR A 47 -3.60 6.88 -0.10
N LEU A 48 -3.87 7.69 0.94
CA LEU A 48 -4.88 7.38 1.97
C LEU A 48 -6.30 7.28 1.39
N ASP A 49 -6.66 8.17 0.47
CA ASP A 49 -7.97 8.16 -0.20
C ASP A 49 -8.08 6.94 -1.13
N GLU A 50 -7.03 6.67 -1.92
CA GLU A 50 -6.91 5.50 -2.78
C GLU A 50 -7.08 4.18 -2.01
N ILE A 51 -6.46 4.05 -0.82
CA ILE A 51 -6.67 2.89 0.07
C ILE A 51 -8.13 2.80 0.50
N SER A 52 -8.76 3.91 0.90
CA SER A 52 -10.16 3.90 1.33
C SER A 52 -11.11 3.50 0.20
N LEU A 53 -10.82 3.95 -1.02
CA LEU A 53 -11.55 3.55 -2.22
C LEU A 53 -11.34 2.07 -2.52
N LEU A 54 -10.11 1.57 -2.44
CA LEU A 54 -9.76 0.17 -2.70
C LEU A 54 -10.46 -0.79 -1.73
N VAL A 55 -10.45 -0.50 -0.43
CA VAL A 55 -11.10 -1.32 0.60
C VAL A 55 -12.62 -1.36 0.41
N LYS A 56 -13.22 -0.29 -0.12
CA LYS A 56 -14.66 -0.22 -0.43
C LYS A 56 -15.01 -0.75 -1.82
N ASP A 57 -14.03 -1.01 -2.67
CA ASP A 57 -14.26 -1.49 -4.02
C ASP A 57 -14.63 -2.99 -4.02
N GLY A 58 -15.68 -3.34 -4.75
CA GLY A 58 -16.09 -4.74 -4.90
C GLY A 58 -15.08 -5.58 -5.67
N SER A 59 -14.30 -4.95 -6.56
CA SER A 59 -13.29 -5.59 -7.42
C SER A 59 -11.88 -5.39 -6.86
N PHE A 60 -11.63 -6.00 -5.70
CA PHE A 60 -10.35 -5.93 -5.00
C PHE A 60 -9.27 -6.73 -5.76
N PRO A 61 -8.21 -6.08 -6.27
CA PRO A 61 -7.19 -6.71 -7.11
C PRO A 61 -6.06 -7.31 -6.24
N LEU A 62 -6.35 -8.42 -5.56
CA LEU A 62 -5.40 -9.07 -4.66
C LEU A 62 -4.08 -9.45 -5.37
N ASP A 63 -4.15 -10.09 -6.54
CA ASP A 63 -2.97 -10.50 -7.31
C ASP A 63 -2.05 -9.33 -7.67
N GLU A 64 -2.61 -8.17 -8.06
CA GLU A 64 -1.81 -6.99 -8.43
C GLU A 64 -1.08 -6.42 -7.21
N ILE A 65 -1.70 -6.47 -6.02
CA ILE A 65 -1.07 -5.99 -4.79
C ILE A 65 0.07 -6.93 -4.41
N ILE A 66 -0.15 -8.25 -4.46
CA ILE A 66 0.89 -9.26 -4.21
C ILE A 66 2.07 -9.08 -5.16
N ASP A 67 1.81 -8.92 -6.46
CA ASP A 67 2.86 -8.69 -7.47
C ASP A 67 3.64 -7.40 -7.21
N SER A 68 2.95 -6.35 -6.77
CA SER A 68 3.57 -5.04 -6.51
C SER A 68 4.37 -5.01 -5.21
N THR A 69 3.89 -5.64 -4.14
CA THR A 69 4.53 -5.58 -2.82
C THR A 69 5.51 -6.72 -2.58
N ASN A 70 5.39 -7.82 -3.33
CA ASN A 70 6.06 -9.09 -3.08
C ASN A 70 5.71 -9.67 -1.68
N ILE A 71 4.58 -9.28 -1.10
CA ILE A 71 4.08 -9.79 0.18
C ILE A 71 3.10 -10.91 -0.08
N TYR A 72 3.25 -12.01 0.65
CA TYR A 72 2.30 -13.10 0.66
C TYR A 72 1.10 -12.77 1.56
N PHE A 73 -0.12 -12.89 1.01
CA PHE A 73 -1.37 -12.83 1.77
C PHE A 73 -2.12 -14.14 1.63
N GLU A 74 -2.69 -14.64 2.73
CA GLU A 74 -3.45 -15.90 2.72
C GLU A 74 -4.79 -15.75 1.99
N ASP A 75 -5.46 -14.61 2.21
CA ASP A 75 -6.78 -14.30 1.66
C ASP A 75 -6.96 -12.80 1.45
N LYS A 76 -8.02 -12.42 0.71
CA LYS A 76 -8.43 -11.02 0.57
C LYS A 76 -8.59 -10.30 1.92
N ALA A 77 -9.11 -11.00 2.94
CA ALA A 77 -9.31 -10.40 4.26
C ALA A 77 -7.98 -10.04 4.93
N ASP A 78 -6.96 -10.88 4.76
CA ASP A 78 -5.62 -10.68 5.28
C ASP A 78 -4.97 -9.44 4.65
N CYS A 79 -5.03 -9.35 3.31
CA CYS A 79 -4.58 -8.17 2.58
C CYS A 79 -5.32 -6.88 2.98
N ILE A 80 -6.65 -6.94 3.21
CA ILE A 80 -7.43 -5.79 3.69
C ILE A 80 -7.00 -5.35 5.08
N ASN A 81 -6.77 -6.29 6.02
CA ASN A 81 -6.28 -5.94 7.35
C ASN A 81 -4.93 -5.24 7.26
N TRP A 82 -4.00 -5.79 6.49
CA TRP A 82 -2.71 -5.16 6.24
C TRP A 82 -2.84 -3.75 5.65
N LEU A 83 -3.73 -3.54 4.66
CA LEU A 83 -4.00 -2.21 4.10
C LEU A 83 -4.54 -1.22 5.15
N VAL A 84 -5.35 -1.70 6.09
CA VAL A 84 -5.86 -0.87 7.20
C VAL A 84 -4.74 -0.50 8.16
N ASP A 85 -3.80 -1.41 8.44
CA ASP A 85 -2.60 -1.09 9.24
C ASP A 85 -1.71 -0.06 8.53
N ILE A 86 -1.42 -0.23 7.24
CA ILE A 86 -0.74 0.77 6.42
C ILE A 86 -1.45 2.13 6.47
N GLN A 87 -2.79 2.13 6.36
CA GLN A 87 -3.57 3.36 6.46
C GLN A 87 -3.42 4.04 7.83
N ASN A 88 -3.33 3.27 8.91
CA ASN A 88 -3.11 3.80 10.26
C ASN A 88 -1.71 4.42 10.37
N TYR A 89 -0.66 3.75 9.87
CA TYR A 89 0.71 4.30 9.88
C TYR A 89 0.83 5.59 9.06
N LEU A 90 0.13 5.66 7.92
CA LEU A 90 0.10 6.87 7.08
C LEU A 90 -0.59 8.06 7.78
N ARG A 91 -1.58 7.79 8.64
CA ARG A 91 -2.30 8.80 9.44
C ARG A 91 -1.57 9.23 10.72
N SER A 92 -0.74 8.35 11.28
CA SER A 92 -0.05 8.53 12.57
C SER A 92 0.90 9.72 12.59
#